data_AF-A0A1W9SNF1-F1
#
_entry.id   AF-A0A1W9SNF1-F1
#
_cell.length_a   1.000
_cell.length_b   1.000
_cell.length_c   1.000
_cell.angle_alpha   90.00
_cell.angle_beta   90.00
_cell.angle_gamma   90.00
#
_symmetry.space_group_name_H-M   'P 1'
#
loop_
_entity.id
_entity.type
_entity.pdbx_description
1 polymer ?
#
loop_
_entity_poly.entity_id
_entity_poly.type
_entity_poly.pdbx_seq_one_letter_code
_entity_poly.pdbx_strand_id
1 'polypeptide(L)'
;MEFIKILRFFEKKFFLFFKFSIIFILFTNILFSQNKLLTYQELKESKQYFSIVDAIDFENEVFVLNLENKKIVNISQIIFLYFKNLQWLKLGKNKIKFIPKEIENLQNLQNLNLWNNQIESLPKEIGELKNLETLFLLDNKLELLPSES
;
A
#
# COMPACT_ATOMS: atom_id res chain seq x y z
N MET A 1 8.53 7.64 46.18
CA MET A 1 7.60 6.51 46.40
C MET A 1 6.35 6.57 45.49
N GLU A 2 5.96 7.74 44.97
CA GLU A 2 4.84 7.89 44.01
C GLU A 2 5.15 7.38 42.59
N PHE A 3 6.39 7.52 42.10
CA PHE A 3 6.75 7.11 40.74
C PHE A 3 6.58 5.61 40.47
N ILE A 4 6.87 4.77 41.48
CA ILE A 4 6.69 3.30 41.41
C ILE A 4 5.20 2.93 41.44
N LYS A 5 4.35 3.74 42.08
CA LYS A 5 2.89 3.53 42.08
C LYS A 5 2.28 3.90 40.73
N ILE A 6 2.78 4.93 40.06
CA ILE A 6 2.37 5.34 38.72
C ILE A 6 2.75 4.26 37.69
N LEU A 7 3.99 3.76 37.72
CA LEU A 7 4.42 2.66 36.85
C LEU A 7 3.59 1.39 37.04
N ARG A 8 3.34 0.97 38.29
CA ARG A 8 2.49 -0.19 38.58
C ARG A 8 1.02 0.03 38.21
N PHE A 9 0.54 1.27 38.22
CA PHE A 9 -0.81 1.62 37.78
C PHE A 9 -0.94 1.51 36.26
N PHE A 10 0.06 1.92 35.49
CA PHE A 10 0.12 1.71 34.05
C PHE A 10 0.25 0.22 33.71
N GLU A 11 1.14 -0.52 34.38
CA GLU A 11 1.32 -1.97 34.16
C GLU A 11 0.05 -2.78 34.45
N LYS A 12 -0.67 -2.47 35.54
CA LYS A 12 -1.91 -3.18 35.89
C LYS A 12 -3.08 -2.86 34.98
N LYS A 13 -3.18 -1.63 34.46
CA LYS A 13 -4.21 -1.26 33.48
C LYS A 13 -3.91 -1.86 32.11
N PHE A 14 -2.63 -1.98 31.75
CA PHE A 14 -2.16 -2.70 30.56
C PHE A 14 -2.52 -4.19 30.63
N PHE A 15 -2.34 -4.85 31.78
CA PHE A 15 -2.61 -6.29 31.91
C PHE A 15 -4.10 -6.68 31.95
N LEU A 16 -4.99 -5.80 32.42
CA LEU A 16 -6.43 -6.10 32.50
C LEU A 16 -7.12 -6.08 31.12
N PHE A 17 -6.59 -5.34 30.15
CA PHE A 17 -7.03 -5.45 28.75
C PHE A 17 -6.55 -6.75 28.10
N PHE A 18 -5.40 -7.30 28.52
CA PHE A 18 -4.80 -8.47 27.87
C PHE A 18 -5.52 -9.81 28.10
N LYS A 19 -6.36 -9.94 29.14
CA LYS A 19 -7.08 -11.21 29.38
C LYS A 19 -8.20 -11.51 28.37
N PHE A 20 -8.71 -10.49 27.68
CA PHE A 20 -9.55 -10.64 26.48
C PHE A 20 -8.79 -10.25 25.20
N SER A 21 -7.76 -9.40 25.29
CA SER A 21 -7.01 -8.94 24.10
C SER A 21 -6.02 -9.94 23.53
N ILE A 22 -5.42 -10.90 24.25
CA ILE A 22 -4.45 -11.81 23.57
C ILE A 22 -5.17 -12.71 22.56
N ILE A 23 -6.33 -13.27 22.93
CA ILE A 23 -7.14 -14.09 22.02
C ILE A 23 -7.75 -13.21 20.92
N PHE A 24 -8.22 -12.00 21.23
CA PHE A 24 -8.75 -11.07 20.22
C PHE A 24 -7.66 -10.58 19.24
N ILE A 25 -6.46 -10.26 19.71
CA ILE A 25 -5.31 -9.85 18.90
C ILE A 25 -4.84 -11.02 18.02
N LEU A 26 -4.77 -12.25 18.56
CA LEU A 26 -4.46 -13.43 17.75
C LEU A 26 -5.55 -13.69 16.71
N PHE A 27 -6.83 -13.49 17.04
CA PHE A 27 -7.94 -13.70 16.11
C PHE A 27 -8.00 -12.62 15.02
N THR A 28 -7.74 -11.35 15.36
CA THR A 28 -7.60 -10.28 14.35
C THR A 28 -6.37 -10.50 13.47
N ASN A 29 -5.23 -10.92 14.04
CA ASN A 29 -4.02 -11.17 13.27
C ASN A 29 -4.15 -12.39 12.34
N ILE A 30 -4.95 -13.40 12.72
CA ILE A 30 -5.24 -14.56 11.85
C ILE A 30 -6.24 -14.19 10.75
N LEU A 31 -7.20 -13.29 10.98
CA LEU A 31 -8.15 -12.83 9.96
C LEU A 31 -7.58 -11.80 8.97
N PHE A 32 -6.63 -10.96 9.40
CA PHE A 32 -5.93 -10.03 8.50
C PHE A 32 -4.88 -10.71 7.60
N SER A 33 -4.49 -11.96 7.90
CA SER A 33 -3.46 -12.72 7.17
C SER A 33 -3.95 -13.36 5.86
N GLN A 34 -5.20 -13.17 5.45
CA GLN A 34 -5.64 -13.58 4.12
C GLN A 34 -5.52 -12.40 3.17
N ASN A 35 -5.10 -12.65 1.92
CA ASN A 35 -5.10 -11.71 0.79
C ASN A 35 -6.54 -11.23 0.49
N LYS A 36 -7.15 -10.52 1.44
CA LYS A 36 -8.51 -10.01 1.36
C LYS A 36 -8.46 -8.78 0.49
N LEU A 37 -8.99 -8.88 -0.72
CA LEU A 37 -9.34 -7.71 -1.51
C LEU A 37 -10.41 -6.94 -0.74
N LEU A 38 -10.08 -5.72 -0.36
CA LEU A 38 -10.98 -4.82 0.33
C LEU A 38 -11.91 -4.17 -0.70
N THR A 39 -13.14 -3.92 -0.28
CA THR A 39 -14.08 -3.13 -1.07
C THR A 39 -13.62 -1.68 -1.19
N TYR A 40 -14.16 -0.95 -2.17
CA TYR A 40 -13.89 0.48 -2.33
C TYR A 40 -14.13 1.30 -1.04
N GLN A 41 -15.21 1.00 -0.29
CA GLN A 41 -15.52 1.71 0.95
C GLN A 41 -14.50 1.39 2.05
N GLU A 42 -14.12 0.12 2.20
CA GLU A 42 -13.07 -0.28 3.15
C GLU A 42 -11.72 0.37 2.79
N LEU A 43 -11.36 0.46 1.51
CA LEU A 43 -10.13 1.12 1.06
C LEU A 43 -10.15 2.63 1.29
N LYS A 44 -11.31 3.27 1.11
CA LYS A 44 -11.49 4.69 1.40
C LYS A 44 -11.33 5.00 2.90
N GLU A 45 -11.75 4.09 3.76
CA GLU A 45 -11.64 4.21 5.22
C GLU A 45 -10.28 3.71 5.75
N SER A 46 -9.54 2.92 4.97
CA SER A 46 -8.24 2.39 5.35
C SER A 46 -7.19 3.49 5.55
N LYS A 47 -6.22 3.20 6.43
CA LYS A 47 -5.10 4.09 6.71
C LYS A 47 -4.33 4.38 5.43
N GLN A 48 -4.23 5.67 5.09
CA GLN A 48 -3.45 6.15 3.95
C GLN A 48 -2.01 6.42 4.41
N TYR A 49 -1.05 5.80 3.75
CA TYR A 49 0.36 6.10 3.96
C TYR A 49 0.85 7.12 2.94
N PHE A 50 1.56 8.16 3.38
CA PHE A 50 2.03 9.25 2.51
C PHE A 50 3.55 9.26 2.29
N SER A 51 4.21 8.20 2.76
CA SER A 51 5.66 8.00 2.79
C SER A 51 5.94 6.50 2.82
N ILE A 52 6.96 6.05 2.09
CA ILE A 52 7.43 4.66 2.16
C ILE A 52 8.05 4.38 3.54
N VAL A 53 8.75 5.37 4.10
CA VAL A 53 9.43 5.24 5.41
C VAL A 53 8.42 5.00 6.52
N ASP A 54 7.28 5.69 6.50
CA ASP A 54 6.24 5.53 7.53
C ASP A 54 5.43 4.23 7.33
N ALA A 55 5.46 3.67 6.12
CA ALA A 55 4.73 2.49 5.74
C ALA A 55 5.50 1.19 6.00
N ILE A 56 6.83 1.24 5.97
CA ILE A 56 7.68 0.04 6.03
C ILE A 56 7.55 -0.72 7.36
N ASP A 57 7.35 0.01 8.46
CA ASP A 57 7.14 -0.57 9.79
C ASP A 57 5.80 -1.31 9.93
N PHE A 58 4.90 -1.14 8.95
CA PHE A 58 3.55 -1.70 8.93
C PHE A 58 3.26 -2.42 7.61
N GLU A 59 4.27 -3.02 6.98
CA GLU A 59 4.22 -3.60 5.63
C GLU A 59 2.96 -4.45 5.32
N ASN A 60 2.48 -5.23 6.29
CA ASN A 60 1.32 -6.11 6.16
C ASN A 60 -0.03 -5.37 6.25
N GLU A 61 -0.04 -4.11 6.68
CA GLU A 61 -1.23 -3.27 6.84
C GLU A 61 -1.31 -2.17 5.76
N VAL A 62 -0.38 -2.14 4.81
CA VAL A 62 -0.34 -1.14 3.74
C VAL A 62 -1.28 -1.54 2.60
N PHE A 63 -2.54 -1.15 2.71
CA PHE A 63 -3.53 -1.30 1.63
C PHE A 63 -3.54 -0.13 0.67
N VAL A 64 -3.22 1.07 1.15
CA VAL A 64 -3.19 2.29 0.34
C VAL A 64 -1.93 3.12 0.59
N LEU A 65 -1.18 3.34 -0.49
CA LEU A 65 0.02 4.15 -0.50
C LEU A 65 -0.18 5.35 -1.45
N ASN A 66 -0.20 6.54 -0.88
CA ASN A 66 -0.36 7.80 -1.58
C ASN A 66 0.95 8.60 -1.64
N LEU A 67 1.60 8.55 -2.79
CA LEU A 67 2.83 9.26 -3.10
C LEU A 67 2.61 10.34 -4.17
N GLU A 68 1.41 10.91 -4.24
CA GLU A 68 1.10 11.99 -5.18
C GLU A 68 1.91 13.25 -4.87
N ASN A 69 2.32 13.98 -5.91
CA ASN A 69 3.00 15.27 -5.81
C ASN A 69 4.30 15.25 -4.98
N LYS A 70 5.13 14.22 -5.17
CA LYS A 70 6.41 14.03 -4.45
C LYS A 70 7.64 14.30 -5.31
N LYS A 71 7.47 14.73 -6.56
CA LYS A 71 8.54 14.91 -7.57
C LYS A 71 9.32 13.61 -7.84
N ILE A 72 8.67 12.46 -7.68
CA ILE A 72 9.28 11.14 -7.90
C ILE A 72 9.65 11.00 -9.38
N VAL A 73 10.89 10.59 -9.63
CA VAL A 73 11.38 10.29 -10.99
C VAL A 73 11.39 8.78 -11.25
N ASN A 74 11.75 7.98 -10.24
CA ASN A 74 11.80 6.53 -10.30
C ASN A 74 10.97 5.93 -9.17
N ILE A 75 10.12 4.95 -9.50
CA ILE A 75 9.37 4.20 -8.50
C ILE A 75 10.34 3.30 -7.73
N SER A 76 10.35 3.39 -6.40
CA SER A 76 11.25 2.59 -5.56
C SER A 76 10.86 1.11 -5.59
N GLN A 77 11.84 0.22 -5.82
CA GLN A 77 11.62 -1.23 -5.82
C GLN A 77 11.10 -1.77 -4.48
N ILE A 78 11.33 -1.05 -3.38
CA ILE A 78 10.82 -1.42 -2.04
C ILE A 78 9.31 -1.65 -2.08
N ILE A 79 8.57 -0.87 -2.87
CA ILE A 79 7.11 -0.99 -2.97
C ILE A 79 6.70 -2.41 -3.40
N PHE A 80 7.36 -2.95 -4.42
CA PHE A 80 7.06 -4.28 -4.98
C PHE A 80 7.53 -5.42 -4.08
N LEU A 81 8.59 -5.17 -3.29
CA LEU A 81 9.17 -6.16 -2.40
C LEU A 81 8.39 -6.29 -1.08
N TYR A 82 7.96 -5.18 -0.47
CA TYR A 82 7.45 -5.16 0.90
C TYR A 82 5.91 -5.07 1.00
N PHE A 83 5.23 -4.31 0.13
CA PHE A 83 3.80 -4.01 0.31
C PHE A 83 2.89 -5.01 -0.42
N LYS A 84 2.89 -6.26 0.02
CA LYS A 84 2.14 -7.36 -0.62
C LYS A 84 0.61 -7.20 -0.56
N ASN A 85 0.11 -6.47 0.42
CA ASN A 85 -1.32 -6.19 0.58
C ASN A 85 -1.76 -4.89 -0.10
N LEU A 86 -0.88 -4.22 -0.87
CA LEU A 86 -1.17 -2.96 -1.51
C LEU A 86 -2.25 -3.11 -2.58
N GLN A 87 -3.32 -2.32 -2.45
CA GLN A 87 -4.47 -2.35 -3.34
C GLN A 87 -4.63 -1.03 -4.10
N TRP A 88 -4.34 0.11 -3.47
CA TRP A 88 -4.29 1.42 -4.14
C TRP A 88 -2.89 2.02 -4.07
N LEU A 89 -2.29 2.23 -5.24
CA LEU A 89 -1.02 2.94 -5.38
C LEU A 89 -1.26 4.24 -6.13
N LYS A 90 -1.11 5.37 -5.44
CA LYS A 90 -1.31 6.71 -6.01
C LYS A 90 0.02 7.40 -6.22
N LEU A 91 0.37 7.60 -7.48
CA LEU A 91 1.65 8.16 -7.97
C LEU A 91 1.43 9.36 -8.90
N GLY A 92 0.22 9.94 -8.92
CA GLY A 92 -0.10 11.07 -9.76
C GLY A 92 0.71 12.35 -9.45
N LYS A 93 0.79 13.26 -10.41
CA LYS A 93 1.55 14.53 -10.32
C LYS A 93 3.03 14.32 -9.95
N ASN A 94 3.69 13.36 -10.58
CA ASN A 94 5.12 13.12 -10.40
C ASN A 94 5.88 13.33 -11.72
N LYS A 95 7.10 12.84 -11.83
CA LYS A 95 7.96 12.92 -13.02
C LYS A 95 8.40 11.53 -13.48
N ILE A 96 7.56 10.53 -13.25
CA ILE A 96 7.85 9.13 -13.54
C ILE A 96 7.89 8.95 -15.06
N LYS A 97 8.95 8.30 -15.54
CA LYS A 97 9.11 7.98 -16.98
C LYS A 97 8.86 6.52 -17.30
N PHE A 98 9.14 5.64 -16.35
CA PHE A 98 9.09 4.19 -16.54
C PHE A 98 8.42 3.53 -15.33
N ILE A 99 7.62 2.50 -15.61
CA ILE A 99 7.07 1.59 -14.60
C ILE A 99 7.96 0.33 -14.62
N PRO A 100 8.57 -0.07 -13.49
CA PRO A 100 9.37 -1.28 -13.42
C PRO A 100 8.54 -2.53 -13.67
N LYS A 101 9.14 -3.57 -14.27
CA LYS A 101 8.48 -4.86 -14.54
C LYS A 101 7.98 -5.53 -13.25
N GLU A 102 8.64 -5.26 -12.12
CA GLU A 102 8.28 -5.77 -10.80
C GLU A 102 6.90 -5.29 -10.33
N ILE A 103 6.23 -4.40 -11.08
CA ILE A 103 4.81 -4.08 -10.89
C ILE A 103 3.95 -5.35 -10.85
N GLU A 104 4.30 -6.39 -11.62
CA GLU A 104 3.63 -7.70 -11.58
C GLU A 104 3.57 -8.32 -10.18
N ASN A 105 4.44 -7.95 -9.26
CA ASN A 105 4.43 -8.47 -7.89
C ASN A 105 3.26 -7.94 -7.04
N LEU A 106 2.59 -6.86 -7.46
CA LEU A 106 1.46 -6.26 -6.74
C LEU A 106 0.15 -6.96 -7.12
N GLN A 107 0.04 -8.25 -6.85
CA GLN A 107 -1.09 -9.08 -7.26
C GLN A 107 -2.44 -8.64 -6.65
N ASN A 108 -2.43 -7.90 -5.53
CA ASN A 108 -3.65 -7.36 -4.91
C ASN A 108 -4.02 -5.94 -5.38
N LEU A 109 -3.26 -5.36 -6.32
CA LEU A 109 -3.46 -3.98 -6.78
C LEU A 109 -4.77 -3.85 -7.57
N GLN A 110 -5.70 -3.04 -7.06
CA GLN A 110 -6.97 -2.71 -7.69
C GLN A 110 -6.95 -1.37 -8.41
N ASN A 111 -6.21 -0.40 -7.86
CA ASN A 111 -6.15 0.95 -8.42
C ASN A 111 -4.70 1.44 -8.52
N LEU A 112 -4.31 1.80 -9.75
CA LEU A 112 -3.03 2.43 -10.02
C LEU A 112 -3.26 3.81 -10.64
N ASN A 113 -2.98 4.86 -9.86
CA ASN A 113 -3.07 6.24 -10.33
C ASN A 113 -1.69 6.76 -10.74
N LEU A 114 -1.48 6.99 -12.03
CA LEU A 114 -0.26 7.54 -12.62
C LEU A 114 -0.53 8.84 -13.41
N TRP A 115 -1.68 9.47 -13.19
CA TRP A 115 -2.06 10.71 -13.88
C TRP A 115 -1.01 11.82 -13.71
N ASN A 116 -0.76 12.59 -14.77
CA ASN A 116 0.19 13.71 -14.76
C ASN A 116 1.62 13.26 -14.38
N ASN A 117 2.22 12.47 -15.28
CA ASN A 117 3.59 11.98 -15.21
C ASN A 117 4.25 12.14 -16.60
N GLN A 118 5.37 11.46 -16.86
CA GLN A 118 6.10 11.51 -18.12
C GLN A 118 6.28 10.12 -18.73
N ILE A 119 5.32 9.21 -18.50
CA ILE A 119 5.41 7.82 -18.92
C ILE A 119 5.29 7.74 -20.44
N GLU A 120 6.28 7.12 -21.08
CA GLU A 120 6.37 7.00 -22.54
C GLU A 120 5.81 5.66 -23.05
N SER A 121 5.89 4.61 -22.23
CA SER A 121 5.35 3.27 -22.52
C SER A 121 4.96 2.55 -21.23
N LEU A 122 4.08 1.55 -21.36
CA LEU A 122 3.74 0.63 -20.28
C LEU A 122 4.53 -0.67 -20.43
N PRO A 123 5.06 -1.26 -19.35
CA PRO A 123 5.61 -2.62 -19.40
C PRO A 123 4.49 -3.62 -19.70
N LYS A 124 4.81 -4.72 -20.39
CA LYS A 124 3.83 -5.79 -20.66
C LYS A 124 3.30 -6.41 -19.36
N GLU A 125 4.12 -6.39 -18.32
CA GLU A 125 3.84 -6.88 -16.97
C GLU A 125 2.66 -6.16 -16.29
N ILE A 126 2.21 -5.00 -16.83
CA ILE A 126 0.97 -4.39 -16.39
C ILE A 126 -0.25 -5.31 -16.62
N GLY A 127 -0.19 -6.17 -17.64
CA GLY A 127 -1.22 -7.17 -17.95
C GLY A 127 -1.28 -8.33 -16.96
N GLU A 128 -0.24 -8.53 -16.14
CA GLU A 128 -0.18 -9.58 -15.10
C GLU A 128 -0.91 -9.18 -13.80
N LEU A 129 -1.42 -7.93 -13.72
CA LEU A 129 -2.17 -7.41 -12.58
C LEU A 129 -3.63 -7.88 -12.62
N LYS A 130 -3.87 -9.12 -12.22
CA LYS A 130 -5.17 -9.81 -12.32
C LYS A 130 -6.32 -9.11 -11.59
N ASN A 131 -6.02 -8.33 -10.56
CA ASN A 131 -7.02 -7.61 -9.75
C ASN A 131 -7.13 -6.12 -10.10
N LEU A 132 -6.41 -5.63 -11.11
CA LEU A 132 -6.42 -4.21 -11.46
C LEU A 132 -7.76 -3.83 -12.11
N GLU A 133 -8.54 -3.03 -11.40
CA GLU A 133 -9.84 -2.54 -11.87
C GLU A 133 -9.71 -1.19 -12.57
N THR A 134 -8.74 -0.38 -12.17
CA THR A 134 -8.59 0.99 -12.69
C THR A 134 -7.13 1.40 -12.81
N LEU A 135 -6.80 1.91 -13.99
CA LEU A 135 -5.50 2.44 -14.35
C LEU A 135 -5.65 3.87 -14.89
N PHE A 136 -5.19 4.87 -14.13
CA PHE A 136 -5.25 6.27 -14.57
C PHE A 136 -3.92 6.69 -15.20
N LEU A 137 -3.95 7.00 -16.49
CA LEU A 137 -2.77 7.35 -17.30
C LEU A 137 -2.87 8.69 -18.03
N LEU A 138 -3.96 9.44 -17.83
CA LEU A 138 -4.12 10.77 -18.44
C LEU A 138 -2.91 11.67 -18.14
N ASP A 139 -2.62 12.62 -19.03
CA ASP A 139 -1.48 13.54 -18.94
C ASP A 139 -0.13 12.80 -18.76
N ASN A 140 0.12 11.81 -19.61
CA ASN A 140 1.42 11.17 -19.81
C ASN A 140 1.91 11.39 -21.25
N LYS A 141 3.03 10.76 -21.63
CA LYS A 141 3.62 10.83 -22.97
C LYS A 141 3.47 9.50 -23.73
N LEU A 142 2.37 8.79 -23.49
CA LEU A 142 2.14 7.49 -24.09
C LEU A 142 1.98 7.63 -25.61
N GLU A 143 2.97 7.16 -26.36
CA GLU A 143 2.93 7.09 -27.82
C GLU A 143 2.51 5.69 -28.30
N LEU A 144 2.77 4.67 -27.48
CA LEU A 144 2.52 3.26 -27.78
C LEU A 144 1.85 2.58 -26.59
N LEU A 145 0.74 1.88 -26.86
CA LEU A 145 0.18 0.91 -25.93
C LEU A 145 0.89 -0.43 -26.14
N PRO A 146 1.07 -1.25 -25.08
CA PRO A 146 1.66 -2.58 -25.23
C PRO A 146 0.80 -3.41 -26.20
N SER A 147 1.45 -4.14 -27.10
CA SER A 147 0.78 -5.13 -27.95
C SER A 147 0.52 -6.40 -27.14
N GLU A 148 -0.66 -7.00 -27.32
CA GLU A 148 -0.95 -8.32 -26.77
C GLU A 148 0.04 -9.34 -27.34
N SER A 149 0.58 -10.21 -26.48
CA SER A 149 1.44 -11.34 -26.87
C SER A 149 0.61 -12.59 -27.11
#